data_AF-T1DEC1-F1
#
_entry.id   AF-T1DEC1-F1
#
_cell.length_a   1.000
_cell.length_b   1.000
_cell.length_c   1.000
_cell.angle_alpha   90.00
_cell.angle_beta   90.00
_cell.angle_gamma   90.00
#
_symmetry.space_group_name_H-M   'P 1'
#
loop_
_entity.id
_entity.type
_entity.pdbx_description
1 polymer ?
#
loop_
_entity_poly.entity_id
_entity_poly.type
_entity_poly.pdbx_seq_one_letter_code
_entity_poly.pdbx_strand_id
1 'polypeptide(L)'
;MLLFVAGPGLVVMLADTDAGSVITAAQSGAQFGYSLLMLQMLLVPILYIVQELTVRLGLATQKGHGELIAQCFGKAWAWLSVGTLMVSCVGALLTEFAGIEGVGRLFGITPWVSISLTILFLVVVVATGSYRRVELIAILIG
;
A
#
# COMPACT_ATOMS: atom_id res chain seq x y z
N MET A 1 11.82 -14.82 -17.15
CA MET A 1 10.70 -15.50 -16.46
C MET A 1 10.52 -15.00 -15.03
N LEU A 2 11.58 -14.91 -14.20
CA LEU A 2 11.51 -14.36 -12.83
C LEU A 2 10.95 -12.92 -12.72
N LEU A 3 11.34 -12.01 -13.62
CA LEU A 3 10.83 -10.63 -13.65
C LEU A 3 9.30 -10.51 -13.82
N PHE A 4 8.66 -11.53 -14.42
CA PHE A 4 7.23 -11.51 -14.71
C PHE A 4 6.38 -12.03 -13.54
N VAL A 5 6.99 -12.82 -12.65
CA VAL A 5 6.36 -13.36 -11.43
C VAL A 5 6.66 -12.47 -10.21
N ALA A 6 7.74 -11.69 -10.27
CA ALA A 6 8.10 -10.72 -9.24
C ALA A 6 7.13 -9.52 -9.18
N GLY A 7 6.40 -9.24 -10.26
CA GLY A 7 5.54 -8.06 -10.39
C GLY A 7 4.53 -7.86 -9.25
N PRO A 8 3.67 -8.85 -8.94
CA PRO A 8 2.73 -8.75 -7.81
C PRO A 8 3.42 -8.54 -6.46
N GLY A 9 4.57 -9.20 -6.23
CA GLY A 9 5.34 -9.04 -4.99
C GLY A 9 5.95 -7.65 -4.85
N LEU A 10 6.53 -7.12 -5.93
CA LEU A 10 7.09 -5.76 -5.96
C LEU A 10 6.01 -4.70 -5.75
N VAL A 11 4.82 -4.86 -6.32
CA VAL A 11 3.69 -3.93 -6.10
C VAL A 11 3.28 -3.92 -4.62
N VAL A 12 3.28 -5.06 -3.95
CA VAL A 12 2.99 -5.13 -2.51
C VAL A 12 4.09 -4.44 -1.69
N MET A 13 5.36 -4.62 -2.05
CA MET A 13 6.46 -3.93 -1.36
C MET A 13 6.42 -2.41 -1.56
N LEU A 14 6.07 -1.95 -2.76
CA LEU A 14 5.88 -0.52 -3.03
C LEU A 14 4.72 0.05 -2.22
N ALA A 15 3.63 -0.70 -2.08
CA ALA A 15 2.50 -0.29 -1.24
C ALA A 15 2.86 -0.20 0.26
N ASP A 16 3.86 -0.96 0.73
CA ASP A 16 4.37 -0.89 2.12
C ASP A 16 5.28 0.32 2.35
N THR A 17 5.74 0.99 1.27
CA THR A 17 6.58 2.21 1.32
C THR A 17 5.77 3.45 0.95
N ASP A 18 4.51 3.49 1.38
CA ASP A 18 3.59 4.60 1.13
C ASP A 18 3.97 5.86 1.91
N ALA A 19 3.36 7.00 1.56
CA ALA A 19 3.58 8.28 2.21
C ALA A 19 3.30 8.21 3.72
N GLY A 20 2.30 7.41 4.13
CA GLY A 20 1.98 7.18 5.53
C GLY A 20 3.14 6.57 6.31
N SER A 21 3.76 5.53 5.75
CA SER A 21 4.92 4.85 6.33
C SER A 21 6.13 5.78 6.43
N VAL A 22 6.40 6.57 5.39
CA VAL A 22 7.52 7.53 5.37
C VAL A 22 7.31 8.65 6.40
N ILE A 23 6.12 9.24 6.46
CA ILE A 23 5.79 10.30 7.43
C ILE A 23 5.91 9.77 8.86
N THR A 24 5.39 8.57 9.12
CA THR A 24 5.46 7.95 10.45
C THR A 24 6.90 7.66 10.86
N ALA A 25 7.72 7.15 9.94
CA ALA A 25 9.14 6.93 10.17
C ALA A 25 9.88 8.24 10.46
N ALA A 26 9.60 9.30 9.70
CA ALA A 26 10.20 10.61 9.90
C ALA A 26 9.82 11.23 11.25
N GLN A 27 8.54 11.19 11.63
CA GLN A 27 8.05 11.70 12.92
C GLN A 27 8.62 10.90 14.09
N SER A 28 8.62 9.57 13.97
CA SER A 28 9.17 8.67 14.99
C SER A 28 10.68 8.86 15.15
N GLY A 29 11.42 9.06 14.05
CA GLY A 29 12.85 9.38 14.07
C GLY A 29 13.14 10.74 14.71
N ALA A 30 12.31 11.75 14.44
CA ALA A 30 12.45 13.07 15.07
C ALA A 30 12.19 13.03 16.58
N GLN A 31 11.25 12.18 17.04
CA GLN A 31 10.86 12.09 18.44
C GLN A 31 11.73 11.13 19.27
N PHE A 32 12.07 9.96 18.72
CA PHE A 32 12.75 8.86 19.45
C PHE A 32 14.19 8.62 18.98
N GLY A 33 14.68 9.41 18.01
CA GLY A 33 15.99 9.22 17.40
C GLY A 33 16.12 7.85 16.76
N TYR A 34 17.29 7.22 16.97
CA TYR A 34 17.60 5.89 16.41
C TYR A 34 17.08 4.70 17.23
N SER A 35 16.37 4.95 18.33
CA SER A 35 15.94 3.89 19.28
C SER A 35 15.01 2.86 18.64
N LEU A 36 14.19 3.26 17.67
CA LEU A 36 13.23 2.39 16.98
C LEU A 36 13.84 1.62 15.80
N LEU A 37 15.07 1.95 15.39
CA LEU A 37 15.69 1.38 14.20
C LEU A 37 15.99 -0.11 14.38
N MET A 38 16.39 -0.51 15.59
CA MET A 38 16.58 -1.92 15.94
C MET A 38 15.26 -2.71 15.92
N LEU A 39 14.16 -2.08 16.36
CA LEU A 39 12.83 -2.68 16.31
C LEU A 39 12.35 -2.85 14.86
N GLN A 40 12.60 -1.86 14.00
CA GLN A 40 12.30 -1.93 12.57
C GLN A 40 13.01 -3.12 11.92
N MET A 41 14.31 -3.31 12.20
CA MET A 41 15.10 -4.43 11.67
C MET A 41 14.57 -5.79 12.14
N LEU A 42 14.04 -5.88 13.36
CA LEU A 42 13.39 -7.09 13.87
C LEU A 42 12.04 -7.37 13.19
N LEU A 43 11.33 -6.33 12.76
CA LEU A 43 10.01 -6.46 12.13
C LEU A 43 10.10 -6.94 10.67
N VAL A 44 11.19 -6.61 9.96
CA VAL A 44 11.43 -7.05 8.56
C VAL A 44 11.24 -8.56 8.34
N PRO A 45 11.90 -9.48 9.08
CA PRO A 45 11.71 -10.92 8.87
C PRO A 45 10.28 -11.39 9.20
N ILE A 46 9.61 -10.74 10.16
CA ILE A 46 8.23 -11.08 10.52
C ILE A 46 7.29 -10.72 9.37
N LEU A 47 7.43 -9.51 8.81
CA LEU A 47 6.64 -9.07 7.65
C LEU A 47 6.90 -9.95 6.43
N TYR A 48 8.16 -10.35 6.20
CA TYR A 48 8.50 -11.27 5.12
C TYR A 48 7.76 -12.62 5.23
N ILE A 49 7.72 -13.20 6.43
CA ILE A 49 7.00 -14.46 6.67
C ILE A 49 5.50 -14.28 6.43
N VAL A 50 4.91 -13.17 6.90
CA VAL A 50 3.48 -12.89 6.68
C VAL A 50 3.19 -12.80 5.19
N GLN A 51 3.99 -12.06 4.42
CA GLN A 51 3.81 -11.93 2.97
C GLN A 51 3.99 -13.27 2.23
N GLU A 52 5.00 -14.07 2.60
CA GLU A 52 5.22 -15.40 2.01
C GLU A 52 4.03 -16.33 2.24
N LEU A 53 3.50 -16.37 3.46
CA LEU A 53 2.32 -17.15 3.80
C LEU A 53 1.07 -16.68 3.04
N THR A 54 0.87 -15.36 2.90
CA THR A 54 -0.24 -14.81 2.11
C THR A 54 -0.16 -15.22 0.64
N VAL A 55 1.02 -15.12 0.04
CA VAL A 55 1.25 -15.54 -1.36
C VAL A 55 1.03 -17.04 -1.52
N ARG A 56 1.59 -17.84 -0.61
CA ARG A 56 1.44 -19.30 -0.62
C ARG A 56 -0.02 -19.72 -0.46
N LEU A 57 -0.77 -19.05 0.40
CA LEU A 57 -2.20 -19.29 0.59
C LEU A 57 -3.00 -18.95 -0.68
N GLY A 58 -2.72 -17.80 -1.31
CA GLY A 58 -3.35 -17.40 -2.56
C GLY A 58 -3.08 -18.38 -3.71
N LEU A 59 -1.83 -18.84 -3.82
CA LEU A 59 -1.43 -19.84 -4.82
C LEU A 59 -2.07 -21.22 -4.58
N ALA A 60 -2.10 -21.68 -3.33
CA ALA A 60 -2.62 -23.00 -2.98
C ALA A 60 -4.15 -23.09 -3.10
N THR A 61 -4.86 -22.00 -2.80
CA THR A 61 -6.33 -21.99 -2.76
C THR A 61 -6.97 -21.42 -4.01
N GLN A 62 -6.24 -20.62 -4.80
CA GLN A 62 -6.74 -19.88 -5.96
C GLN A 62 -7.96 -19.00 -5.63
N LYS A 63 -8.08 -18.56 -4.37
CA LYS A 63 -9.20 -17.76 -3.86
C LYS A 63 -8.69 -16.49 -3.17
N GLY A 64 -9.52 -15.46 -3.18
CA GLY A 64 -9.23 -14.21 -2.46
C GLY A 64 -9.30 -14.39 -0.96
N HIS A 65 -8.56 -13.56 -0.21
CA HIS A 65 -8.47 -13.64 1.25
C HIS A 65 -9.85 -13.52 1.93
N GLY A 66 -10.70 -12.60 1.46
CA GLY A 66 -12.07 -12.43 1.99
C GLY A 66 -12.99 -13.63 1.70
N GLU A 67 -12.78 -14.31 0.57
CA GLU A 67 -13.55 -15.50 0.19
C GLU A 67 -13.15 -16.72 1.05
N LEU A 68 -11.86 -16.85 1.37
CA LEU A 68 -11.38 -17.88 2.31
C LEU A 68 -11.95 -17.66 3.70
N ILE A 69 -12.00 -16.41 4.18
CA ILE A 69 -12.61 -16.09 5.48
C ILE A 69 -14.10 -16.46 5.46
N ALA A 70 -14.81 -16.15 4.37
CA ALA A 70 -16.22 -16.51 4.24
C ALA A 70 -16.45 -18.03 4.29
N GLN A 71 -15.54 -18.82 3.71
CA GLN A 71 -15.63 -20.28 3.67
C GLN A 71 -15.24 -20.94 4.99
N CYS A 72 -14.20 -20.43 5.67
CA CYS A 72 -13.70 -21.04 6.91
C CYS A 72 -14.44 -20.54 8.17
N PHE A 73 -14.79 -19.26 8.23
CA PHE A 73 -15.33 -18.60 9.42
C PHE A 73 -16.77 -18.08 9.23
N GLY A 74 -17.26 -18.03 7.98
CA GLY A 74 -18.61 -17.57 7.66
C GLY A 74 -18.69 -16.12 7.21
N LYS A 75 -19.87 -15.75 6.68
CA LYS A 75 -20.08 -14.45 6.00
C LYS A 75 -19.89 -13.23 6.92
N ALA A 76 -20.23 -13.32 8.20
CA ALA A 76 -20.09 -12.21 9.13
C ALA A 76 -18.62 -11.78 9.31
N TRP A 77 -17.72 -12.74 9.47
CA TRP A 77 -16.28 -12.50 9.59
C TRP A 77 -15.66 -11.99 8.29
N ALA A 78 -16.17 -12.46 7.15
CA ALA A 78 -15.75 -11.94 5.85
C ALA A 78 -16.11 -10.46 5.70
N TRP A 79 -17.33 -10.06 6.07
CA TRP A 79 -17.75 -8.66 6.06
C TRP A 79 -16.94 -7.79 7.03
N LEU A 80 -16.61 -8.32 8.22
CA LEU A 80 -15.72 -7.61 9.15
C LEU A 80 -14.33 -7.37 8.53
N SER A 81 -13.74 -8.40 7.92
CA SER A 81 -12.43 -8.30 7.26
C SER A 81 -12.45 -7.31 6.09
N VAL A 82 -13.48 -7.34 5.25
CA VAL A 82 -13.66 -6.37 4.16
C VAL A 82 -13.86 -4.96 4.71
N GLY A 83 -14.61 -4.82 5.82
CA GLY A 83 -14.78 -3.54 6.51
C GLY A 83 -13.46 -2.96 7.01
N THR A 84 -12.62 -3.77 7.66
CA THR A 84 -11.29 -3.34 8.11
C THR A 84 -10.38 -2.97 6.94
N LEU A 85 -10.46 -3.71 5.84
CA LEU A 85 -9.70 -3.42 4.62
C LEU A 85 -10.13 -2.08 4.03
N MET A 86 -11.44 -1.81 3.94
CA MET A 86 -11.97 -0.53 3.46
C MET A 86 -11.49 0.65 4.31
N VAL A 87 -11.54 0.53 5.63
CA VAL A 87 -11.04 1.59 6.54
C VAL A 87 -9.53 1.81 6.33
N SER A 88 -8.76 0.73 6.20
CA SER A 88 -7.33 0.81 5.92
C SER A 88 -7.03 1.49 4.57
N CYS A 89 -7.75 1.13 3.50
CA CYS A 89 -7.59 1.75 2.19
C CYS A 89 -7.94 3.24 2.21
N VAL A 90 -9.00 3.64 2.91
CA VAL A 90 -9.34 5.06 3.08
C VAL A 90 -8.24 5.78 3.87
N GLY A 91 -7.71 5.17 4.93
CA GLY A 91 -6.59 5.70 5.69
C GLY A 91 -5.35 5.94 4.81
N ALA A 92 -4.97 4.95 4.01
CA ALA A 92 -3.85 5.05 3.07
C ALA A 92 -4.06 6.18 2.04
N LEU A 93 -5.26 6.30 1.47
CA LEU A 93 -5.57 7.40 0.54
C LEU A 93 -5.44 8.78 1.20
N LEU A 94 -5.86 8.91 2.46
CA LEU A 94 -5.73 10.16 3.19
C LEU A 94 -4.26 10.52 3.45
N THR A 95 -3.42 9.55 3.80
CA THR A 95 -1.98 9.78 4.02
C THR A 95 -1.24 10.09 2.72
N GLU A 96 -1.61 9.45 1.61
CA GLU A 96 -1.08 9.76 0.28
C GLU A 96 -1.39 11.21 -0.13
N PHE A 97 -2.64 11.65 0.01
CA PHE A 97 -3.01 13.04 -0.28
C PHE A 97 -2.34 14.03 0.66
N ALA A 98 -2.19 13.70 1.95
CA ALA A 98 -1.44 14.54 2.88
C ALA A 98 0.04 14.67 2.49
N GLY A 99 0.67 13.59 2.02
CA GLY A 99 2.04 13.60 1.50
C GLY A 99 2.20 14.52 0.30
N ILE A 100 1.31 14.38 -0.69
CA ILE A 100 1.32 15.20 -1.92
C ILE A 100 1.03 16.68 -1.63
N GLU A 101 0.13 16.96 -0.69
CA GLU A 101 -0.16 18.30 -0.21
C GLU A 101 1.06 18.92 0.48
N GLY A 102 1.70 18.17 1.38
CA GLY A 102 2.90 18.59 2.10
C GLY A 102 4.06 18.93 1.15
N VAL A 103 4.30 18.08 0.15
CA VAL A 103 5.32 18.36 -0.89
C VAL A 103 4.91 19.56 -1.74
N GLY A 104 3.64 19.66 -2.16
CA GLY A 104 3.14 20.78 -2.95
C GLY A 104 3.36 22.13 -2.27
N ARG A 105 3.16 22.22 -0.95
CA ARG A 105 3.43 23.43 -0.16
C ARG A 105 4.91 23.83 -0.18
N LEU A 106 5.85 22.88 -0.18
CA LEU A 106 7.28 23.19 -0.27
C LEU A 106 7.65 23.90 -1.58
N PHE A 107 6.93 23.61 -2.66
CA PHE A 107 7.08 24.26 -3.97
C PHE A 107 6.19 25.51 -4.15
N GLY A 108 5.48 25.95 -3.10
CA GLY A 108 4.58 27.09 -3.15
C GLY A 108 3.27 26.82 -3.91
N ILE A 109 2.93 25.57 -4.19
CA ILE A 109 1.70 25.17 -4.87
C ILE A 109 0.56 25.15 -3.84
N THR A 110 -0.60 25.70 -4.22
CA THR A 110 -1.78 25.70 -3.35
C THR A 110 -2.36 24.27 -3.21
N PRO A 111 -2.80 23.85 -2.01
CA PRO A 111 -3.34 22.50 -1.77
C PRO A 111 -4.43 22.07 -2.76
N TRP A 112 -5.32 22.99 -3.11
CA TRP A 112 -6.40 22.74 -4.07
C TRP A 112 -5.89 22.29 -5.43
N VAL A 113 -4.82 22.90 -5.93
CA VAL A 113 -4.24 22.56 -7.24
C VAL A 113 -3.57 21.18 -7.19
N SER A 114 -2.79 20.92 -6.14
CA SER A 114 -2.07 19.65 -5.97
C SER A 114 -3.01 18.45 -5.86
N ILE A 115 -4.04 18.57 -5.02
CA ILE A 115 -5.02 17.49 -4.80
C ILE A 115 -5.87 17.27 -6.05
N SER A 116 -6.39 18.32 -6.69
CA SER A 116 -7.19 18.18 -7.91
C SER A 116 -6.41 17.55 -9.06
N LEU A 117 -5.14 17.92 -9.23
CA LEU A 117 -4.27 17.32 -10.25
C LEU A 117 -4.05 15.82 -9.98
N THR A 118 -3.83 15.46 -8.72
CA THR A 118 -3.64 14.06 -8.31
C THR A 118 -4.89 13.23 -8.57
N ILE A 119 -6.07 13.72 -8.20
CA ILE A 119 -7.34 13.04 -8.44
C ILE A 119 -7.55 12.85 -9.95
N LEU A 120 -7.32 13.89 -10.74
CA LEU A 120 -7.44 13.81 -12.20
C LEU A 120 -6.49 12.75 -12.78
N PHE A 121 -5.24 12.74 -12.34
CA PHE A 121 -4.25 11.76 -12.75
C PHE A 121 -4.70 10.33 -12.41
N LEU A 122 -5.15 10.10 -11.17
CA LEU A 122 -5.59 8.78 -10.71
C LEU A 122 -6.82 8.29 -11.50
N VAL A 123 -7.79 9.18 -11.76
CA VAL A 123 -8.96 8.87 -12.61
C VAL A 123 -8.54 8.49 -14.03
N VAL A 124 -7.60 9.21 -14.64
CA VAL A 124 -7.07 8.88 -15.97
C VAL A 124 -6.39 7.52 -15.97
N VAL A 125 -5.55 7.24 -14.97
CA VAL A 125 -4.86 5.95 -14.83
C VAL A 125 -5.87 4.80 -14.73
N VAL A 126 -6.89 4.95 -13.88
CA VAL A 126 -7.96 3.96 -13.71
C VAL A 126 -8.78 3.78 -14.99
N ALA A 127 -9.15 4.87 -15.66
CA ALA A 127 -9.92 4.83 -16.90
C ALA A 127 -9.17 4.18 -18.06
N THR A 128 -7.83 4.28 -18.08
CA THR A 128 -6.98 3.70 -19.14
C THR A 128 -6.74 2.20 -18.94
N GLY A 129 -7.07 1.65 -17.76
CA GLY A 129 -7.51 0.26 -17.55
C GLY A 129 -6.53 -0.89 -17.82
N SER A 130 -5.28 -0.63 -18.22
CA SER A 130 -4.33 -1.72 -18.45
C SER A 130 -3.51 -2.00 -17.19
N TYR A 131 -3.95 -3.00 -16.40
CA TYR A 131 -3.28 -3.45 -15.18
C TYR A 131 -1.76 -3.64 -15.37
N ARG A 132 -1.38 -4.25 -16.50
CA ARG A 132 0.02 -4.48 -16.87
C ARG A 132 0.83 -3.20 -17.11
N ARG A 133 0.19 -2.13 -17.62
CA ARG A 133 0.87 -0.83 -17.77
C ARG A 133 1.00 -0.13 -16.42
N VAL A 134 -0.03 -0.19 -15.58
CA VAL A 134 0.01 0.40 -14.23
C VAL A 134 1.08 -0.27 -13.38
N GLU A 135 1.15 -1.60 -13.41
CA GLU A 135 2.18 -2.39 -12.74
C GLU A 135 3.60 -2.03 -13.19
N LEU A 136 3.84 -1.95 -14.51
CA LEU A 136 5.16 -1.59 -15.04
C LEU A 136 5.54 -0.14 -14.71
N ILE A 137 4.58 0.79 -14.76
CA ILE A 137 4.80 2.19 -14.40
C ILE A 137 5.09 2.30 -12.90
N ALA A 138 4.35 1.59 -12.05
CA ALA A 138 4.59 1.56 -10.61
C ALA A 138 6.00 1.02 -10.28
N ILE A 139 6.44 -0.05 -10.94
CA ILE A 139 7.79 -0.61 -10.73
C ILE A 139 8.90 0.31 -11.29
N LEU A 140 8.62 1.11 -12.32
CA LEU A 140 9.59 2.04 -12.90
C LEU A 140 9.74 3.35 -12.10
N ILE A 141 8.65 3.81 -11.49
CA ILE A 141 8.58 5.12 -10.82
C ILE A 141 8.75 4.99 -9.30
N GLY A 142 8.19 3.93 -8.70
CA GLY A 142 8.30 3.64 -7.27
C GLY A 142 9.71 3.29 -6.86
#